data_AF-A0AAE1FH97-F1
#
_entry.id   AF-A0AAE1FH97-F1
#
_cell.length_a   1.000
_cell.length_b   1.000
_cell.length_c   1.000
_cell.angle_alpha   90.00
_cell.angle_beta   90.00
_cell.angle_gamma   90.00
#
_symmetry.space_group_name_H-M   'P 1'
#
loop_
_entity.id
_entity.type
_entity.pdbx_description
1 polymer ?
#
loop_
_entity_poly.entity_id
_entity_poly.type
_entity_poly.pdbx_seq_one_letter_code
_entity_poly.pdbx_strand_id
1 'polypeptide(L)'
;MNNARGFLSIERRTHGLNYFEYDLPAPVPRQYPISLIPVNGVVRPPVSAPAYRPTRITNKLRHIELVILKKLWEHEYSLRLREPINALELNLPGYHNIVKWPIDLGTIRDDSRTDITGVPVSV
;
A
#
# COMPACT_ATOMS: atom_id res chain seq x y z
N MET A 1 -16.24 -10.35 -41.61
CA MET A 1 -15.07 -10.93 -40.93
C MET A 1 -14.12 -9.79 -40.62
N ASN A 2 -14.22 -9.15 -39.45
CA ASN A 2 -13.38 -7.98 -39.15
C ASN A 2 -12.61 -8.27 -37.87
N ASN A 3 -11.38 -8.76 -38.04
CA ASN A 3 -10.34 -8.73 -37.03
C ASN A 3 -9.50 -7.48 -37.31
N ALA A 4 -9.27 -6.65 -36.28
CA ALA A 4 -8.05 -5.89 -36.11
C ALA A 4 -8.00 -5.41 -34.65
N ARG A 5 -7.09 -6.01 -33.88
CA ARG A 5 -6.67 -5.53 -32.55
C ARG A 5 -5.88 -4.23 -32.73
N GLY A 6 -6.43 -3.11 -32.29
CA GLY A 6 -5.72 -1.85 -32.15
C GLY A 6 -5.66 -1.47 -30.66
N PHE A 7 -4.47 -1.50 -30.08
CA PHE A 7 -4.21 -1.00 -28.74
C PHE A 7 -4.55 0.50 -28.70
N LEU A 8 -5.44 0.92 -27.80
CA LEU A 8 -5.66 2.33 -27.49
C LEU A 8 -4.44 2.87 -26.73
N SER A 9 -3.45 3.35 -27.49
CA SER A 9 -2.55 4.40 -27.01
C SER A 9 -3.42 5.65 -26.80
N ILE A 10 -3.62 6.03 -25.54
CA ILE A 10 -4.25 7.31 -25.21
C ILE A 10 -3.23 8.40 -25.56
N GLU A 11 -3.32 8.90 -26.79
CA GLU A 11 -2.68 10.13 -27.22
C GLU A 11 -3.22 11.27 -26.36
N ARG A 12 -2.33 12.00 -25.67
CA ARG A 12 -2.69 13.25 -24.99
C ARG A 12 -3.00 14.30 -26.06
N ARG A 13 -4.26 14.39 -26.48
CA ARG A 13 -4.78 15.55 -27.20
C ARG A 13 -5.01 16.67 -26.20
N THR A 14 -4.08 17.63 -26.17
CA THR A 14 -4.30 18.93 -25.55
C THR A 14 -5.21 19.75 -26.47
N HIS A 15 -6.52 19.55 -26.35
CA HIS A 15 -7.47 20.54 -26.85
C HIS A 15 -7.94 21.39 -25.67
N GLY A 16 -7.63 22.68 -25.76
CA GLY A 16 -8.06 23.70 -24.81
C GLY A 16 -9.57 23.70 -24.67
N LEU A 17 -10.02 23.21 -23.53
CA LEU A 17 -11.26 23.62 -22.90
C LEU A 17 -10.81 24.21 -21.57
N ASN A 18 -11.16 25.47 -21.31
CA ASN A 18 -10.93 26.13 -20.04
C ASN A 18 -11.76 25.42 -18.97
N TYR A 19 -11.19 24.37 -18.40
CA TYR A 19 -11.53 23.95 -17.07
C TYR A 19 -10.99 25.05 -16.17
N PHE A 20 -11.87 25.89 -15.63
CA PHE A 20 -11.57 26.52 -14.36
C PHE A 20 -10.98 25.42 -13.49
N GLU A 21 -9.78 25.69 -12.97
CA GLU A 21 -9.06 24.89 -12.01
C GLU A 21 -10.04 24.57 -10.88
N TYR A 22 -10.74 23.44 -10.99
CA TYR A 22 -11.39 22.86 -9.83
C TYR A 22 -10.21 22.49 -8.97
N ASP A 23 -9.98 23.27 -7.92
CA ASP A 23 -9.18 22.89 -6.77
C ASP A 23 -9.75 21.57 -6.25
N LEU A 24 -9.39 20.46 -6.90
CA LEU A 24 -9.67 19.13 -6.41
C LEU A 24 -8.99 19.12 -5.05
N PRO A 25 -9.76 19.03 -3.94
CA PRO A 25 -9.16 19.09 -2.63
C PRO A 25 -8.08 18.01 -2.60
N ALA A 26 -6.86 18.42 -2.22
CA ALA A 26 -5.74 17.51 -2.14
C ALA A 26 -6.22 16.22 -1.47
N PRO A 27 -5.89 15.03 -2.02
CA PRO A 27 -6.39 13.78 -1.47
C PRO A 27 -6.12 13.79 0.02
N VAL A 28 -7.20 13.66 0.82
CA VAL A 28 -7.12 13.73 2.29
C VAL A 28 -5.90 12.92 2.72
N PRO A 29 -4.96 13.42 3.54
CA PRO A 29 -3.79 12.65 3.96
C PRO A 29 -4.22 11.32 4.58
N ARG A 30 -3.46 10.23 4.42
CA ARG A 30 -3.67 9.01 5.24
C ARG A 30 -3.67 9.46 6.70
N GLN A 31 -4.82 9.37 7.36
CA GLN A 31 -4.92 9.60 8.80
C GLN A 31 -4.29 8.37 9.46
N TYR A 32 -3.04 8.51 9.89
CA TYR A 32 -2.38 7.48 10.67
C TYR A 32 -2.92 7.56 12.11
N PRO A 33 -3.31 6.43 12.73
CA PRO A 33 -3.70 6.46 14.13
C PRO A 33 -2.56 7.07 14.96
N ILE A 34 -2.92 8.05 15.79
CA ILE A 34 -1.97 8.77 16.65
C ILE A 34 -1.39 7.75 17.63
N SER A 35 -0.10 7.45 17.46
CA SER A 35 0.71 6.46 18.19
C SER A 35 0.26 5.00 18.06
N LEU A 36 1.06 4.21 17.35
CA LEU A 36 0.94 2.76 17.37
C LEU A 36 1.55 2.23 18.68
N ILE A 37 0.72 1.82 19.63
CA ILE A 37 1.20 1.25 20.90
C ILE A 37 1.76 -0.15 20.62
N PRO A 38 3.03 -0.44 21.00
CA PRO A 38 3.58 -1.78 20.85
C PRO A 38 2.81 -2.79 21.70
N VAL A 39 2.33 -3.87 21.07
CA VAL A 39 1.75 -5.03 21.76
C VAL A 39 2.79 -6.12 21.74
N ASN A 40 3.25 -6.56 22.92
CA ASN A 40 4.32 -7.56 23.06
C ASN A 40 5.57 -7.25 22.21
N GLY A 41 5.95 -5.97 22.11
CA GLY A 41 7.14 -5.53 21.37
C GLY A 41 6.94 -5.35 19.87
N VAL A 42 5.77 -5.72 19.34
CA VAL A 42 5.42 -5.64 17.92
C VAL A 42 4.45 -4.49 17.68
N VAL A 43 4.64 -3.79 16.57
CA VAL A 43 3.74 -2.73 16.09
C VAL A 43 3.27 -3.08 14.68
N ARG A 44 1.95 -3.12 14.47
CA ARG A 44 1.33 -3.30 13.15
C ARG A 44 0.42 -2.11 12.84
N PRO A 45 0.65 -1.37 11.74
CA PRO A 45 -0.30 -0.34 11.33
C PRO A 45 -1.59 -0.99 10.81
N PRO A 46 -2.75 -0.31 10.92
CA PRO A 46 -3.98 -0.79 10.32
C PRO A 46 -3.86 -0.77 8.79
N VAL A 47 -4.33 -1.85 8.18
CA VAL A 47 -4.17 -2.17 6.76
C VAL A 47 -5.47 -1.98 5.96
N SER A 48 -6.55 -1.55 6.63
CA SER A 48 -7.82 -1.28 5.96
C SER A 48 -7.92 0.19 5.56
N ALA A 49 -8.17 0.45 4.28
CA ALA A 49 -8.57 1.77 3.85
C ALA A 49 -9.87 2.18 4.56
N PRO A 50 -10.02 3.45 4.99
CA PRO A 50 -11.28 3.92 5.55
C PRO A 50 -12.42 3.73 4.54
N ALA A 51 -13.63 3.40 4.99
CA ALA A 51 -14.78 3.13 4.11
C ALA A 51 -15.12 4.27 3.13
N TYR A 52 -14.76 5.52 3.47
CA TYR A 52 -14.95 6.69 2.61
C TYR A 52 -13.90 6.83 1.50
N ARG A 53 -12.80 6.06 1.55
CA ARG A 53 -11.80 6.03 0.49
C ARG A 53 -12.07 4.88 -0.46
N PRO A 54 -12.42 5.16 -1.73
CA PRO A 54 -12.54 4.10 -2.71
C PRO A 54 -11.17 3.45 -2.95
N THR A 55 -11.16 2.12 -2.97
CA THR A 55 -10.03 1.31 -3.41
C THR A 55 -9.69 1.62 -4.86
N ARG A 56 -8.39 1.60 -5.19
CA ARG A 56 -7.92 1.91 -6.55
C ARG A 56 -6.97 0.84 -7.04
N ILE A 57 -7.38 0.12 -8.08
CA ILE A 57 -6.56 -0.88 -8.73
C ILE A 57 -6.02 -0.31 -10.05
N THR A 58 -4.70 -0.33 -10.22
CA THR A 58 -4.04 0.13 -11.46
C THR A 58 -3.07 -0.93 -11.97
N ASN A 59 -2.70 -0.87 -13.24
CA ASN A 59 -1.66 -1.74 -13.81
C ASN A 59 -0.33 -1.67 -13.04
N LYS A 60 0.03 -0.48 -12.55
CA LYS A 60 1.24 -0.27 -11.73
C LYS A 60 1.13 -0.95 -10.37
N LEU A 61 -0.01 -0.79 -9.68
CA LEU A 61 -0.23 -1.46 -8.38
C LEU A 61 -0.25 -2.98 -8.55
N ARG A 62 -0.89 -3.48 -9.61
CA ARG A 62 -0.90 -4.90 -9.94
C ARG A 62 0.50 -5.44 -10.30
N HIS A 63 1.31 -4.64 -10.98
CA HIS A 63 2.71 -5.00 -11.26
C HIS A 63 3.55 -5.04 -9.98
N ILE A 64 3.36 -4.08 -9.08
CA ILE A 64 4.00 -4.07 -7.77
C ILE A 64 3.62 -5.34 -7.00
N GLU A 65 2.33 -5.67 -6.91
CA GLU A 65 1.85 -6.84 -6.18
C GLU A 65 2.36 -8.17 -6.76
N LEU A 66 2.13 -8.39 -8.06
CA LEU A 66 2.34 -9.70 -8.67
C LEU A 66 3.79 -9.98 -9.05
N VAL A 67 4.57 -8.93 -9.31
CA VAL A 67 5.95 -9.07 -9.80
C VAL A 67 6.94 -8.63 -8.74
N ILE A 68 6.84 -7.38 -8.27
CA ILE A 68 7.86 -6.80 -7.39
C ILE A 68 7.79 -7.41 -5.99
N LEU A 69 6.61 -7.44 -5.35
CA LEU A 69 6.45 -8.00 -4.01
C LEU A 69 6.73 -9.50 -4.00
N LYS A 70 6.32 -10.23 -5.03
CA LYS A 70 6.66 -11.65 -5.16
C LYS A 70 8.19 -11.86 -5.19
N LYS A 71 8.90 -11.11 -6.05
CA LYS A 71 10.36 -11.21 -6.16
C LYS A 71 11.07 -10.79 -4.87
N LEU A 72 10.61 -9.71 -4.23
CA LEU A 72 11.13 -9.28 -2.93
C LEU A 72 10.90 -10.34 -1.87
N TRP A 73 9.72 -10.97 -1.86
CA TRP A 73 9.39 -12.03 -0.90
C TRP A 73 10.31 -13.26 -1.05
N GLU A 74 10.69 -13.62 -2.26
CA GLU A 74 11.57 -14.77 -2.52
C GLU A 74 13.05 -14.50 -2.21
N HIS A 75 13.44 -13.23 -2.06
CA HIS A 75 14.83 -12.86 -1.77
C HIS A 75 15.28 -13.33 -0.38
N GLU A 76 16.53 -13.79 -0.24
CA GLU A 76 17.08 -14.30 1.03
C GLU A 76 17.00 -13.26 2.17
N TYR A 77 17.42 -12.02 1.90
CA TYR A 77 17.36 -10.94 2.89
C TYR A 77 15.95 -10.45 3.24
N SER A 78 14.92 -10.91 2.52
CA SER A 78 13.55 -10.51 2.82
C SER A 78 13.05 -11.09 4.14
N LEU A 79 13.64 -12.17 4.65
CA LEU A 79 13.19 -12.87 5.84
C LEU A 79 12.95 -11.93 7.03
N ARG A 80 13.87 -11.01 7.29
CA ARG A 80 13.76 -10.02 8.40
C ARG A 80 12.71 -8.94 8.16
N LEU A 81 12.23 -8.80 6.93
CA LEU A 81 11.27 -7.79 6.51
C LEU A 81 9.87 -8.37 6.25
N ARG A 82 9.67 -9.69 6.38
CA ARG A 82 8.37 -10.33 6.14
C ARG A 82 7.38 -10.13 7.28
N GLU A 83 7.89 -9.89 8.48
CA GLU A 83 7.10 -9.67 9.69
C GLU A 83 7.55 -8.39 10.39
N PRO A 84 6.68 -7.76 11.19
CA PRO A 84 7.07 -6.56 11.91
C PRO A 84 8.11 -6.89 12.98
N ILE A 85 9.03 -5.95 13.19
CA ILE A 85 10.11 -6.11 14.16
C ILE A 85 9.55 -6.26 15.57
N ASN A 86 9.93 -7.35 16.24
CA ASN A 86 9.69 -7.57 17.66
C ASN A 86 10.83 -6.94 18.48
N ALA A 87 10.60 -5.72 18.95
CA ALA A 87 11.60 -4.97 19.70
C ALA A 87 11.95 -5.61 21.06
N LEU A 88 11.04 -6.37 21.68
CA LEU A 88 11.30 -7.05 22.94
C LEU A 88 12.21 -8.26 22.75
N GLU A 89 11.90 -9.11 21.77
CA GLU A 89 12.68 -10.32 21.48
C GLU A 89 14.11 -10.00 21.02
N LEU A 90 14.27 -8.93 20.25
CA LEU A 90 15.60 -8.47 19.80
C LEU A 90 16.33 -7.61 20.84
N ASN A 91 15.75 -7.40 22.02
CA ASN A 91 16.28 -6.54 23.07
C ASN A 91 16.68 -5.15 22.54
N LEU A 92 15.77 -4.51 21.80
CA LEU A 92 15.93 -3.17 21.21
C LEU A 92 15.10 -2.15 22.00
N PRO A 93 15.55 -1.73 23.20
CA PRO A 93 14.82 -0.74 24.00
C PRO A 93 14.73 0.58 23.23
N GLY A 94 13.53 1.13 23.14
CA GLY A 94 13.29 2.40 22.43
C GLY A 94 13.29 2.32 20.91
N TYR A 95 13.26 1.13 20.30
CA TYR A 95 13.12 1.00 18.84
C TYR A 95 11.92 1.80 18.30
N HIS A 96 10.73 1.59 18.88
CA HIS A 96 9.51 2.31 18.51
C HIS A 96 9.49 3.78 18.99
N ASN A 97 10.47 4.20 19.79
CA ASN A 97 10.71 5.61 20.09
C ASN A 97 11.45 6.32 18.95
N ILE A 98 12.12 5.59 18.08
CA ILE A 98 12.84 6.13 16.92
C ILE A 98 12.02 5.87 15.65
N VAL A 99 11.65 4.62 15.41
CA VAL A 99 10.84 4.20 14.27
C VAL A 99 9.37 4.39 14.60
N LYS A 100 8.82 5.55 14.21
CA LYS A 100 7.44 5.93 14.53
C LYS A 100 6.38 5.20 13.73
N TRP A 101 6.75 4.75 12.53
CA TRP A 101 5.83 4.14 11.56
C TRP A 101 6.48 2.89 10.97
N PRO A 102 6.65 1.82 11.76
CA PRO A 102 7.22 0.59 11.25
C PRO A 102 6.29 -0.03 10.19
N ILE A 103 6.90 -0.63 9.17
CA ILE A 103 6.22 -1.33 8.07
C ILE A 103 7.01 -2.58 7.71
N ASP A 104 6.30 -3.62 7.31
CA ASP A 104 6.86 -4.88 6.85
C ASP A 104 6.20 -5.34 5.53
N LEU A 105 6.85 -6.25 4.82
CA LEU A 105 6.40 -6.79 3.53
C LEU A 105 5.10 -7.60 3.68
N GLY A 106 4.86 -8.24 4.83
CA GLY A 106 3.61 -8.94 5.10
C GLY A 106 2.43 -7.96 5.09
N THR A 107 2.57 -6.89 5.87
CA THR A 107 1.62 -5.78 5.94
C THR A 107 1.34 -5.16 4.57
N ILE A 108 2.38 -4.86 3.76
CA ILE A 108 2.21 -4.30 2.41
C ILE A 108 1.47 -5.27 1.48
N ARG A 109 1.77 -6.56 1.59
CA ARG A 109 1.14 -7.62 0.80
C ARG A 109 -0.34 -7.78 1.16
N ASP A 110 -0.68 -7.65 2.43
CA ASP A 110 -2.06 -7.77 2.90
C ASP A 110 -2.89 -6.51 2.54
N ASP A 111 -2.27 -5.31 2.54
CA ASP A 111 -2.88 -4.04 2.07
C ASP A 111 -3.28 -4.16 0.60
N SER A 112 -2.32 -4.54 -0.24
CA SER A 112 -2.53 -4.69 -1.68
C SER A 112 -3.60 -5.72 -2.01
N ARG A 113 -3.78 -6.75 -1.19
CA ARG A 113 -4.77 -7.82 -1.40
C ARG A 113 -6.17 -7.43 -0.94
N THR A 114 -6.25 -6.71 0.16
CA THR A 114 -7.52 -6.16 0.65
C THR A 114 -8.11 -5.19 -0.39
N ASP A 115 -7.25 -4.45 -1.08
CA ASP A 115 -7.65 -3.53 -2.14
C ASP A 115 -8.28 -4.21 -3.38
N ILE A 116 -7.92 -5.48 -3.67
CA ILE A 116 -8.44 -6.21 -4.84
C ILE A 116 -9.72 -7.00 -4.56
N THR A 117 -9.91 -7.48 -3.33
CA THR A 117 -11.09 -8.28 -2.96
C THR A 117 -12.21 -7.42 -2.37
N GLY A 118 -11.90 -6.22 -1.89
CA GLY A 118 -12.86 -5.35 -1.19
C GLY A 118 -13.33 -5.92 0.15
N VAL A 119 -12.72 -7.00 0.63
CA VAL A 119 -13.08 -7.67 1.88
C VAL A 119 -11.92 -7.47 2.87
N PRO A 120 -12.16 -6.85 4.05
CA PRO A 120 -11.13 -6.77 5.08
C PRO A 120 -10.75 -8.19 5.51
N VAL A 121 -9.45 -8.52 5.49
CA VAL A 121 -8.95 -9.77 6.06
C VAL A 121 -9.14 -9.69 7.58
N SER A 122 -10.19 -10.32 8.08
CA SER A 122 -10.45 -10.43 9.52
C SER A 122 -9.32 -11.22 10.18
N VAL A 123 -8.75 -10.64 11.23
CA VAL A 123 -7.83 -11.30 12.17
C VAL A 123 -8.60 -12.23 13.10
#